data_AF-A5UBY0-F1
#
_entry.id   AF-A5UBY0-F1
#
_cell.length_a   1.000
_cell.length_b   1.000
_cell.length_c   1.000
_cell.angle_alpha   90.00
_cell.angle_beta   90.00
_cell.angle_gamma   90.00
#
_symmetry.space_group_name_H-M   'P 1'
#
loop_
_entity.id
_entity.type
_entity.pdbx_description
1 polymer ?
#
loop_
_entity_poly.entity_id
_entity_poly.type
_entity_poly.pdbx_seq_one_letter_code
_entity_poly.pdbx_strand_id
1 'polypeptide(L)'
;MIETSQTIPELVSWAKDREFSLNLPTERLVFLLAIAIYNNERLDGEMLEADLVDIFRHTMNAFEQSTDAIATRANNAINELVKQRLLNRFSSEFTEGLAIYRLTPLGVGVSDYYIRQREFSALRLSVQLSIVADEIQRASDSAEEGVENNESEHYWRRNVFAPLKYSVAEIFDSIDLSQRIMDENQQSIKDEIAELLTKDWQAAISSCERLLDETSGNLRELQDTLNAAGDKLQAQLLRIQDCVIGRDDLYFIDQLITDLQSKLDRIISWGQQAIDLWIGYDRHVHKFIRTAIDMDKNRVFSQRLRNSIHNYFEHPWFLWTAQAERLVDLRDEEMVLREDDALGELPEELQYESLSDLHDQIVEHMQDLLIAYRENNRPIDLSLVLKEQLENYPLSRHFDVARIIVDQAVRLGMANDDLSGIYPDWQVINKRGAEVQAHVIDKY
;
A
#
# COMPACT_ATOMS: atom_id res chain seq x y z
N MET A 1 7.80 30.66 16.97
CA MET A 1 7.40 29.61 16.01
C MET A 1 6.30 28.83 16.66
N ILE A 2 5.12 28.78 16.04
CA ILE A 2 4.04 27.95 16.53
C ILE A 2 4.40 26.52 16.09
N GLU A 3 5.11 25.77 16.95
CA GLU A 3 5.12 24.30 16.90
C GLU A 3 3.72 23.83 17.29
N THR A 4 2.74 24.05 16.41
CA THR A 4 1.44 23.41 16.57
C THR A 4 1.55 22.05 15.94
N SER A 5 1.88 21.08 16.78
CA SER A 5 1.27 19.75 16.76
C SER A 5 -0.26 19.87 16.92
N GLN A 6 -0.91 20.67 16.08
CA GLN A 6 -2.35 20.63 15.91
C GLN A 6 -2.62 19.43 15.03
N THR A 7 -3.44 18.51 15.53
CA THR A 7 -3.99 17.46 14.69
C THR A 7 -4.68 18.09 13.47
N ILE A 8 -4.76 17.36 12.35
CA ILE A 8 -5.40 17.85 11.12
C ILE A 8 -6.78 18.51 11.41
N PRO A 9 -7.66 17.93 12.26
CA PRO A 9 -8.94 18.56 12.60
C PRO A 9 -8.82 19.90 13.35
N GLU A 10 -7.85 20.03 14.26
CA GLU A 10 -7.64 21.28 15.02
C GLU A 10 -7.15 22.41 14.12
N LEU A 11 -6.27 22.11 13.17
CA LEU A 11 -5.82 23.08 12.17
C LEU A 11 -7.00 23.56 11.31
N VAL A 12 -7.89 22.65 10.90
CA VAL A 12 -9.10 23.00 10.14
C VAL A 12 -10.05 23.87 10.96
N SER A 13 -10.27 23.54 12.24
CA SER A 13 -11.08 24.38 13.13
C SER A 13 -10.47 25.76 13.29
N TRP A 14 -9.17 25.84 13.54
CA TRP A 14 -8.44 27.10 13.70
C TRP A 14 -8.50 27.99 12.45
N ALA A 15 -8.38 27.40 11.26
CA ALA A 15 -8.50 28.12 10.00
C ALA A 15 -9.93 28.64 9.77
N LYS A 16 -10.95 27.84 10.14
CA LYS A 16 -12.36 28.22 10.07
C LYS A 16 -12.70 29.35 11.05
N ASP A 17 -12.27 29.23 12.31
CA ASP A 17 -12.54 30.21 13.38
C ASP A 17 -11.90 31.57 13.08
N ARG A 18 -10.79 31.58 12.33
CA ARG A 18 -10.12 32.81 11.87
C ARG A 18 -10.58 33.30 10.50
N GLU A 19 -11.56 32.63 9.89
CA GLU A 19 -12.14 32.95 8.58
C GLU A 19 -11.08 33.17 7.48
N PHE A 20 -10.02 32.35 7.45
CA PHE A 20 -9.00 32.47 6.41
C PHE A 20 -9.60 32.19 5.04
N SER A 21 -9.47 33.17 4.14
CA SER A 21 -9.96 33.09 2.78
C SER A 21 -9.11 33.94 1.84
N LEU A 22 -8.94 33.44 0.62
CA LEU A 22 -8.31 34.15 -0.49
C LEU A 22 -9.31 34.20 -1.64
N ASN A 23 -9.68 35.40 -2.04
CA ASN A 23 -10.55 35.67 -3.17
C ASN A 23 -9.83 36.66 -4.09
N LEU A 24 -9.15 36.11 -5.10
CA LEU A 24 -8.36 36.86 -6.08
C LEU A 24 -8.87 36.58 -7.51
N PRO A 25 -10.02 37.15 -7.91
CA PRO A 25 -10.41 37.21 -9.32
C PRO A 25 -9.32 37.87 -10.17
N THR A 26 -9.31 37.63 -11.48
CA THR A 26 -8.28 38.16 -12.40
C THR A 26 -8.02 39.65 -12.22
N GLU A 27 -9.07 40.45 -12.04
CA GLU A 27 -8.96 41.90 -11.77
C GLU A 27 -8.18 42.20 -10.48
N ARG A 28 -8.52 41.52 -9.37
CA ARG A 28 -7.86 41.70 -8.07
C ARG A 28 -6.43 41.16 -8.09
N LEU A 29 -6.18 40.08 -8.81
CA LEU A 29 -4.84 39.55 -9.00
C LEU A 29 -3.97 40.54 -9.78
N VAL A 30 -4.43 41.04 -10.92
CA VAL A 30 -3.70 42.05 -11.70
C VAL A 30 -3.42 43.30 -10.86
N PHE A 31 -4.38 43.73 -10.03
CA PHE A 31 -4.16 44.81 -9.08
C PHE A 31 -3.05 44.51 -8.06
N LEU A 32 -3.06 43.33 -7.44
CA LEU A 32 -2.00 42.89 -6.53
C LEU A 32 -0.63 42.83 -7.24
N LEU A 33 -0.57 42.35 -8.47
CA LEU A 33 0.67 42.28 -9.25
C LEU A 33 1.20 43.67 -9.58
N ALA A 34 0.33 44.60 -9.98
CA ALA A 34 0.71 45.99 -10.24
C ALA A 34 1.24 46.68 -8.98
N ILE A 35 0.63 46.43 -7.82
CA ILE A 35 1.12 46.89 -6.51
C ILE A 35 2.52 46.34 -6.23
N ALA A 36 2.77 45.06 -6.50
CA ALA A 36 4.06 44.44 -6.24
C ALA A 36 5.18 44.97 -7.15
N ILE A 37 4.90 45.22 -8.43
CA ILE A 37 5.86 45.87 -9.34
C ILE A 37 6.20 47.26 -8.82
N TYR A 38 5.18 48.06 -8.50
CA TYR A 38 5.36 49.41 -7.98
C TYR A 38 6.15 49.43 -6.66
N ASN A 39 5.87 48.49 -5.76
CA ASN A 39 6.59 48.35 -4.49
C ASN A 39 8.07 47.99 -4.68
N ASN A 40 8.41 47.19 -5.69
CA ASN A 40 9.80 46.81 -5.99
C ASN A 40 10.63 47.96 -6.58
N GLU A 41 9.98 48.92 -7.23
CA GLU A 41 10.66 50.12 -7.79
C GLU A 41 10.91 51.21 -6.74
N ARG A 42 10.20 51.17 -5.61
CA ARG A 42 10.33 52.16 -4.54
C ARG A 42 11.45 51.81 -3.56
N LEU A 43 12.21 52.83 -3.17
CA LEU A 43 13.31 52.71 -2.21
C LEU A 43 12.82 52.52 -0.76
N ASP A 44 11.68 53.11 -0.44
CA ASP A 44 11.05 53.14 0.88
C ASP A 44 10.11 51.94 1.13
N GLY A 45 9.64 51.26 0.08
CA GLY A 45 8.74 50.10 0.18
C GLY A 45 7.40 50.42 0.88
N GLU A 46 7.05 51.70 0.95
CA GLU A 46 5.82 52.22 1.52
C GLU A 46 4.96 52.83 0.43
N MET A 47 3.66 52.50 0.43
CA MET A 47 2.71 53.02 -0.55
C MET A 47 1.63 53.83 0.16
N LEU A 48 1.31 54.99 -0.39
CA LEU A 48 0.20 55.82 0.09
C LEU A 48 -1.13 55.31 -0.48
N GLU A 49 -2.24 55.68 0.15
CA GLU A 49 -3.58 55.38 -0.38
C GLU A 49 -3.78 55.96 -1.80
N ALA A 50 -3.23 57.16 -2.06
CA ALA A 50 -3.27 57.78 -3.38
C ALA A 50 -2.59 56.92 -4.45
N ASP A 51 -1.41 56.36 -4.13
CA ASP A 51 -0.66 55.48 -5.04
C ASP A 51 -1.50 54.23 -5.39
N LEU A 52 -2.15 53.62 -4.39
CA LEU A 52 -3.02 52.45 -4.61
C LEU A 52 -4.25 52.77 -5.46
N VAL A 53 -4.88 53.93 -5.26
CA VAL A 53 -6.03 54.39 -6.05
C VAL A 53 -5.62 54.65 -7.50
N ASP A 54 -4.42 55.20 -7.73
CA ASP A 54 -3.90 55.44 -9.07
C ASP A 54 -3.56 54.12 -9.79
N ILE A 55 -2.90 53.17 -9.10
CA ILE A 55 -2.68 51.80 -9.63
C ILE A 55 -4.03 51.14 -9.97
N PHE A 56 -5.02 51.27 -9.08
CA PHE A 56 -6.35 50.71 -9.31
C PHE A 56 -7.00 51.31 -10.55
N ARG A 57 -6.85 52.62 -10.79
CA ARG A 57 -7.34 53.28 -12.01
C ARG A 57 -6.73 52.67 -13.28
N HIS A 58 -5.43 52.39 -13.27
CA HIS A 58 -4.78 51.70 -14.40
C HIS A 58 -5.36 50.31 -14.65
N THR A 59 -5.62 49.54 -13.58
CA THR A 59 -6.26 48.22 -13.73
C THR A 59 -7.67 48.32 -14.28
N MET A 60 -8.51 49.23 -13.78
CA MET A 60 -9.89 49.41 -14.28
C MET A 60 -9.94 49.77 -15.77
N ASN A 61 -9.03 50.65 -16.21
CA ASN A 61 -8.92 51.04 -17.60
C ASN A 61 -8.56 49.85 -18.51
N ALA A 62 -7.71 48.93 -18.04
CA ALA A 62 -7.34 47.73 -18.79
C ALA A 62 -8.49 46.72 -18.94
N PHE A 63 -9.44 46.71 -18.00
CA PHE A 63 -10.64 45.85 -18.04
C PHE A 63 -11.87 46.51 -18.67
N GLU A 64 -11.72 47.68 -19.30
CA GLU A 64 -12.81 48.45 -19.94
C GLU A 64 -14.04 48.68 -19.03
N GLN A 65 -13.82 48.75 -17.71
CA GLN A 65 -14.90 49.00 -16.77
C GLN A 65 -15.23 50.50 -16.71
N SER A 66 -16.46 50.85 -16.34
CA SER A 66 -16.83 52.24 -16.06
C SER A 66 -15.82 52.85 -15.10
N THR A 67 -15.49 54.13 -15.27
CA THR A 67 -14.62 54.92 -14.38
C THR A 67 -15.43 55.68 -13.31
N ASP A 68 -16.74 55.47 -13.24
CA ASP A 68 -17.59 56.09 -12.23
C ASP A 68 -17.28 55.52 -10.85
N ALA A 69 -17.10 56.39 -9.85
CA ALA A 69 -16.81 55.99 -8.48
C ALA A 69 -15.54 55.10 -8.32
N ILE A 70 -14.46 55.40 -9.06
CA ILE A 70 -13.15 54.72 -8.91
C ILE A 70 -12.70 54.70 -7.45
N ALA A 71 -12.79 55.83 -6.74
CA ALA A 71 -12.30 55.94 -5.36
C ALA A 71 -13.02 54.97 -4.41
N THR A 72 -14.34 54.82 -4.52
CA THR A 72 -15.08 53.90 -3.65
C THR A 72 -14.79 52.44 -3.99
N ARG A 73 -14.65 52.10 -5.27
CA ARG A 73 -14.26 50.75 -5.70
C ARG A 73 -12.83 50.39 -5.34
N ALA A 74 -11.90 51.33 -5.48
CA ALA A 74 -10.51 51.18 -5.04
C ALA A 74 -10.47 50.92 -3.53
N ASN A 75 -11.20 51.70 -2.73
CA ASN A 75 -11.26 51.50 -1.29
C ASN A 75 -11.86 50.14 -0.91
N ASN A 76 -12.88 49.67 -1.63
CA ASN A 76 -13.41 48.33 -1.44
C ASN A 76 -12.37 47.25 -1.76
N ALA A 77 -11.65 47.39 -2.88
CA ALA A 77 -10.59 46.47 -3.28
C ALA A 77 -9.42 46.44 -2.28
N ILE A 78 -8.97 47.60 -1.82
CA ILE A 78 -7.90 47.73 -0.81
C ILE A 78 -8.34 47.08 0.50
N ASN A 79 -9.56 47.37 0.97
CA ASN A 79 -10.10 46.76 2.19
C ASN A 79 -10.24 45.23 2.05
N GLU A 80 -10.59 44.72 0.86
CA GLU A 80 -10.57 43.28 0.57
C GLU A 80 -9.16 42.69 0.71
N LEU A 81 -8.15 43.32 0.09
CA LEU A 81 -6.76 42.86 0.17
C LEU A 81 -6.22 42.89 1.61
N VAL A 82 -6.61 43.89 2.40
CA VAL A 82 -6.26 43.97 3.82
C VAL A 82 -6.97 42.89 4.63
N LYS A 83 -8.27 42.66 4.39
CA LYS A 83 -9.06 41.60 5.05
C LYS A 83 -8.47 40.21 4.76
N GLN A 84 -8.02 39.97 3.53
CA GLN A 84 -7.38 38.74 3.08
C GLN A 84 -5.90 38.63 3.49
N ARG A 85 -5.37 39.59 4.26
CA ARG A 85 -3.97 39.62 4.75
C ARG A 85 -2.93 39.65 3.63
N LEU A 86 -3.24 40.26 2.49
CA LEU A 86 -2.29 40.50 1.40
C LEU A 86 -1.56 41.84 1.59
N LEU A 87 -2.26 42.83 2.15
CA LEU A 87 -1.72 44.13 2.52
C LEU A 87 -1.88 44.39 4.02
N ASN A 88 -0.88 45.02 4.62
CA ASN A 88 -0.98 45.63 5.94
C ASN A 88 -1.22 47.13 5.79
N ARG A 89 -2.16 47.66 6.56
CA ARG A 89 -2.47 49.09 6.65
C ARG A 89 -1.93 49.64 7.98
N PHE A 90 -1.09 50.66 7.93
CA PHE A 90 -0.64 51.39 9.11
C PHE A 90 -1.15 52.82 9.05
N SER A 91 -1.85 53.25 10.09
CA SER A 91 -2.26 54.64 10.22
C SER A 91 -1.05 55.50 10.62
N SER A 92 -0.78 56.56 9.85
CA SER A 92 0.31 57.48 10.11
C SER A 92 -0.25 58.90 10.16
N GLU A 93 0.03 59.60 11.26
CA GLU A 93 -0.36 61.01 11.43
C GLU A 93 0.52 61.98 10.62
N PHE A 94 1.66 61.51 10.11
CA PHE A 94 2.68 62.34 9.46
C PHE A 94 2.59 62.35 7.93
N THR A 95 1.82 61.45 7.31
CA THR A 95 1.67 61.34 5.85
C THR A 95 0.37 61.98 5.39
N GLU A 96 0.44 62.85 4.36
CA GLU A 96 -0.74 63.33 3.64
C GLU A 96 -1.43 62.15 2.94
N GLY A 97 -2.55 61.68 3.50
CA GLY A 97 -3.14 60.39 3.19
C GLY A 97 -2.92 59.43 4.36
N LEU A 98 -3.93 59.32 5.22
CA LEU A 98 -3.90 58.86 6.62
C LEU A 98 -3.37 57.43 6.88
N ALA A 99 -2.95 56.71 5.84
CA ALA A 99 -2.40 55.37 5.97
C ALA A 99 -1.31 55.05 4.94
N ILE A 100 -0.29 54.33 5.41
CA ILE A 100 0.71 53.66 4.58
C ILE A 100 0.33 52.17 4.45
N TYR A 101 0.60 51.60 3.28
CA TYR A 101 0.33 50.21 2.96
C TYR A 101 1.63 49.48 2.62
N ARG A 102 1.76 48.25 3.13
CA ARG A 102 2.89 47.36 2.81
C ARG A 102 2.39 45.99 2.42
N LEU A 103 3.06 45.35 1.46
CA LEU A 103 2.81 43.96 1.13
C LEU A 103 3.20 43.07 2.30
N THR A 104 2.32 42.12 2.62
CA THR A 104 2.59 41.06 3.59
C THR A 104 3.45 39.96 2.97
N PRO A 105 4.07 39.07 3.75
CA PRO A 105 4.76 37.89 3.21
C PRO A 105 3.86 37.03 2.29
N LEU A 106 2.56 36.97 2.56
CA LEU A 106 1.59 36.29 1.70
C LEU A 106 1.40 37.03 0.38
N GLY A 107 1.24 38.35 0.42
CA GLY A 107 1.13 39.20 -0.76
C GLY A 107 2.38 39.12 -1.64
N VAL A 108 3.56 39.18 -1.03
CA VAL A 108 4.85 38.98 -1.72
C VAL A 108 4.95 37.57 -2.30
N GLY A 109 4.59 36.53 -1.56
CA GLY A 109 4.67 35.15 -2.06
C GLY A 109 3.78 34.90 -3.28
N VAL A 110 2.54 35.42 -3.25
CA VAL A 110 1.60 35.33 -4.38
C VAL A 110 2.09 36.15 -5.57
N SER A 111 2.61 37.36 -5.36
CA SER A 111 3.06 38.22 -6.46
C SER A 111 4.39 37.75 -7.06
N ASP A 112 5.35 37.33 -6.24
CA ASP A 112 6.64 36.78 -6.67
C ASP A 112 6.51 35.46 -7.42
N TYR A 113 5.38 34.76 -7.29
CA TYR A 113 5.08 33.60 -8.11
C TYR A 113 4.85 33.98 -9.58
N TYR A 114 4.13 35.07 -9.85
CA TYR A 114 3.80 35.50 -11.22
C TYR A 114 4.81 36.48 -11.83
N ILE A 115 5.40 37.39 -11.03
CA ILE A 115 6.25 38.47 -11.55
C ILE A 115 7.68 38.00 -11.76
N ARG A 116 8.23 37.20 -10.83
CA ARG A 116 9.62 36.79 -10.96
C ARG A 116 9.72 35.71 -12.02
N GLN A 117 10.51 36.00 -13.05
CA GLN A 117 11.02 34.96 -13.95
C GLN A 117 11.92 34.04 -13.13
N ARG A 118 11.34 32.91 -12.72
CA ARG A 118 12.02 31.89 -11.94
C ARG A 118 12.72 30.96 -12.91
N GLU A 119 13.92 31.33 -13.30
CA GLU A 119 14.77 30.44 -14.07
C GLU A 119 15.46 29.44 -13.14
N PHE A 120 15.34 28.17 -13.52
CA PHE A 120 16.10 27.11 -12.91
C PHE A 120 17.59 27.26 -13.30
N SER A 121 18.51 27.13 -12.34
CA SER A 121 19.96 27.23 -12.61
C SER A 121 20.74 26.18 -11.81
N ALA A 122 21.43 25.28 -12.51
CA ALA A 122 22.30 24.28 -11.90
C ALA A 122 23.44 24.94 -11.11
N LEU A 123 23.97 26.06 -11.60
CA LEU A 123 24.97 26.86 -10.90
C LEU A 123 24.46 27.38 -9.56
N ARG A 124 23.22 27.89 -9.51
CA ARG A 124 22.59 28.35 -8.26
C ARG A 124 22.51 27.22 -7.24
N LEU A 125 22.06 26.03 -7.67
CA LEU A 125 21.98 24.86 -6.80
C LEU A 125 23.36 24.46 -6.26
N SER A 126 24.38 24.40 -7.11
CA SER A 126 25.75 24.07 -6.70
C SER A 126 26.30 25.05 -5.66
N VAL A 127 26.04 26.36 -5.83
CA VAL A 127 26.45 27.38 -4.85
C VAL A 127 25.71 27.19 -3.53
N GLN A 128 24.40 26.94 -3.57
CA GLN A 128 23.59 26.70 -2.36
C GLN A 128 24.07 25.47 -1.59
N LEU A 129 24.35 24.36 -2.29
CA LEU A 129 24.89 23.14 -1.67
C LEU A 129 26.27 23.36 -1.07
N SER A 130 27.14 24.14 -1.71
CA SER A 130 28.46 24.49 -1.17
C SER A 130 28.33 25.28 0.14
N ILE A 131 27.47 26.30 0.17
CA ILE A 131 27.24 27.12 1.38
C ILE A 131 26.71 26.24 2.52
N VAL A 132 25.75 25.35 2.22
CA VAL A 132 25.21 24.43 3.23
C VAL A 132 26.28 23.47 3.74
N ALA A 133 27.10 22.90 2.87
CA ALA A 133 28.18 22.02 3.27
C ALA A 133 29.15 22.70 4.26
N ASP A 134 29.51 23.97 4.00
CA ASP A 134 30.40 24.74 4.87
C ASP A 134 29.73 25.13 6.21
N GLU A 135 28.42 25.41 6.22
CA GLU A 135 27.66 25.68 7.45
C GLU A 135 27.48 24.43 8.31
N ILE A 136 27.11 23.29 7.71
CA ILE A 136 26.97 22.03 8.44
C ILE A 136 28.34 21.56 8.95
N GLN A 137 29.41 21.70 8.15
CA GLN A 137 30.76 21.36 8.62
C GLN A 137 31.15 22.18 9.85
N ARG A 138 30.96 23.50 9.83
CA ARG A 138 31.24 24.36 10.99
C ARG A 138 30.39 24.01 12.21
N ALA A 139 29.11 23.69 12.01
CA ALA A 139 28.23 23.25 13.08
C ALA A 139 28.66 21.87 13.64
N SER A 140 29.16 20.97 12.78
CA SER A 140 29.71 19.67 13.17
C SER A 140 30.97 19.81 14.00
N ASP A 141 31.93 20.63 13.56
CA ASP A 141 33.17 20.85 14.32
C ASP A 141 32.86 21.51 15.68
N SER A 142 31.92 22.47 15.70
CA SER A 142 31.46 23.10 16.94
C SER A 142 30.75 22.09 17.87
N ALA A 143 29.98 21.14 17.32
CA ALA A 143 29.31 20.13 18.14
C ALA A 143 30.34 19.21 18.83
N GLU A 144 31.39 18.79 18.11
CA GLU A 144 32.48 17.98 18.68
C GLU A 144 33.25 18.74 19.76
N GLU A 145 33.61 20.00 19.51
CA GLU A 145 34.23 20.88 20.52
C GLU A 145 33.32 21.10 21.75
N GLY A 146 32.01 21.22 21.53
CA GLY A 146 31.02 21.37 22.59
C GLY A 146 30.89 20.13 23.48
N VAL A 147 31.17 18.95 22.93
CA VAL A 147 31.26 17.69 23.69
C VAL A 147 32.57 17.63 24.47
N GLU A 148 33.70 17.92 23.82
CA GLU A 148 35.05 17.84 24.42
C GLU A 148 35.21 18.81 25.61
N ASN A 149 34.76 20.06 25.46
CA ASN A 149 34.91 21.10 26.47
C ASN A 149 33.75 21.15 27.48
N ASN A 150 32.75 20.28 27.34
CA ASN A 150 31.53 20.25 28.13
C ASN A 150 30.83 21.63 28.21
N GLU A 151 30.58 22.20 27.03
CA GLU A 151 30.10 23.56 26.86
C GLU A 151 28.64 23.76 27.30
N SER A 152 28.32 25.01 27.64
CA SER A 152 26.97 25.42 28.09
C SER A 152 25.91 25.33 26.98
N GLU A 153 24.63 25.22 27.36
CA GLU A 153 23.49 25.27 26.43
C GLU A 153 23.52 26.51 25.49
N HIS A 154 24.04 27.65 25.97
CA HIS A 154 24.18 28.86 25.16
C HIS A 154 25.16 28.67 23.99
N TYR A 155 26.24 27.92 24.18
CA TYR A 155 27.18 27.57 23.11
C TYR A 155 26.47 26.73 22.04
N TRP A 156 25.72 25.69 22.46
CA TRP A 156 24.95 24.84 21.57
C TRP A 156 23.89 25.61 20.77
N ARG A 157 23.15 26.52 21.43
CA ARG A 157 22.15 27.37 20.76
C ARG A 157 22.79 28.27 19.70
N ARG A 158 23.96 28.83 19.98
CA ARG A 158 24.62 29.80 19.10
C ARG A 158 25.38 29.15 17.95
N ASN A 159 26.13 28.08 18.22
CA ASN A 159 27.12 27.55 17.29
C ASN A 159 26.62 26.31 16.53
N VAL A 160 25.63 25.59 17.05
CA VAL A 160 25.07 24.39 16.41
C VAL A 160 23.64 24.66 15.94
N PHE A 161 22.74 25.02 16.86
CA PHE A 161 21.33 25.20 16.53
C PHE A 161 21.07 26.37 15.57
N ALA A 162 21.65 27.55 15.82
CA ALA A 162 21.37 28.73 15.00
C ALA A 162 21.82 28.57 13.53
N PRO A 163 23.03 28.05 13.21
CA PRO A 163 23.41 27.75 11.83
C PRO A 163 22.47 26.73 11.18
N LEU A 164 22.14 25.64 11.87
CA LEU A 164 21.22 24.62 11.35
C LEU A 164 19.81 25.18 11.08
N LYS A 165 19.27 25.99 12.01
CA LYS A 165 17.89 26.47 11.95
C LYS A 165 17.69 27.64 11.00
N TYR A 166 18.60 28.60 11.00
CA TYR A 166 18.41 29.88 10.29
C TYR A 166 19.23 29.99 8.99
N SER A 167 20.17 29.07 8.75
CA SER A 167 20.93 29.01 7.49
C SER A 167 20.59 27.73 6.74
N VAL A 168 20.91 26.57 7.30
CA VAL A 168 20.76 25.28 6.59
C VAL A 168 19.30 24.98 6.25
N ALA A 169 18.38 25.14 7.20
CA ALA A 169 16.95 24.91 6.95
C ALA A 169 16.37 25.83 5.86
N GLU A 170 16.75 27.11 5.85
CA GLU A 170 16.32 28.11 4.87
C GLU A 170 16.88 27.82 3.48
N ILE A 171 18.13 27.37 3.39
CA ILE A 171 18.71 26.98 2.09
C ILE A 171 18.02 25.70 1.57
N PHE A 172 17.73 24.73 2.45
CA PHE A 172 16.93 23.56 2.06
C PHE A 172 15.52 23.95 1.60
N ASP A 173 14.86 24.92 2.23
CA ASP A 173 13.58 25.49 1.74
C ASP A 173 13.75 26.12 0.35
N SER A 174 14.85 26.86 0.13
CA SER A 174 15.12 27.44 -1.18
C SER A 174 15.42 26.39 -2.26
N ILE A 175 16.05 25.27 -1.92
CA ILE A 175 16.29 24.15 -2.85
C ILE A 175 14.96 23.46 -3.19
N ASP A 176 14.13 23.14 -2.19
CA ASP A 176 12.78 22.57 -2.40
C ASP A 176 11.92 23.49 -3.29
N LEU A 177 11.95 24.80 -3.06
CA LEU A 177 11.25 25.76 -3.90
C LEU A 177 11.77 25.74 -5.35
N SER A 178 13.08 25.58 -5.55
CA SER A 178 13.70 25.49 -6.88
C SER A 178 13.33 24.19 -7.60
N GLN A 179 13.13 23.10 -6.87
CA GLN A 179 12.63 21.84 -7.41
C GLN A 179 11.17 21.97 -7.88
N ARG A 180 10.31 22.65 -7.11
CA ARG A 180 8.91 22.92 -7.53
C ARG A 180 8.83 23.80 -8.78
N ILE A 181 9.75 24.77 -8.91
CA ILE A 181 9.88 25.57 -10.13
C ILE A 181 10.26 24.68 -11.33
N MET A 182 11.09 23.66 -11.11
CA MET A 182 11.43 22.69 -12.15
C MET A 182 10.21 21.83 -12.55
N ASP A 183 9.35 21.43 -11.62
CA ASP A 183 8.09 20.74 -11.93
C ASP A 183 7.18 21.60 -12.83
N GLU A 184 7.06 22.90 -12.53
CA GLU A 184 6.31 23.85 -13.37
C GLU A 184 6.92 24.01 -14.76
N ASN A 185 8.25 24.10 -14.84
CA ASN A 185 8.95 24.15 -16.12
C ASN A 185 8.70 22.88 -16.94
N GLN A 186 8.81 21.70 -16.32
CA GLN A 186 8.47 20.43 -16.97
C GLN A 186 7.03 20.44 -17.50
N GLN A 187 6.07 20.95 -16.73
CA GLN A 187 4.67 21.03 -17.17
C GLN A 187 4.51 22.01 -18.35
N SER A 188 5.14 23.18 -18.31
CA SER A 188 5.13 24.14 -19.42
C SER A 188 5.72 23.54 -20.70
N ILE A 189 6.81 22.77 -20.59
CA ILE A 189 7.44 22.12 -21.75
C ILE A 189 6.53 21.03 -22.32
N LYS A 190 5.80 20.28 -21.47
CA LYS A 190 4.79 19.32 -21.95
C LYS A 190 3.68 20.00 -22.76
N ASP A 191 3.22 21.16 -22.30
CA ASP A 191 2.20 21.95 -22.99
C ASP A 191 2.74 22.53 -24.32
N GLU A 192 3.99 23.01 -24.33
CA GLU A 192 4.67 23.46 -25.55
C GLU A 192 4.81 22.32 -26.57
N ILE A 193 5.23 21.13 -26.15
CA ILE A 193 5.31 19.95 -27.02
C ILE A 193 3.92 19.59 -27.58
N ALA A 194 2.88 19.62 -26.74
CA ALA A 194 1.52 19.37 -27.19
C ALA A 194 1.03 20.41 -28.22
N GLU A 195 1.35 21.69 -28.03
CA GLU A 195 1.01 22.75 -28.96
C GLU A 195 1.77 22.63 -30.29
N LEU A 196 3.08 22.37 -30.23
CA LEU A 196 3.94 22.15 -31.40
C LEU A 196 3.43 20.98 -32.27
N LEU A 197 3.14 19.84 -31.64
CA LEU A 197 2.59 18.67 -32.35
C LEU A 197 1.18 18.93 -32.91
N THR A 198 0.41 19.83 -32.29
CA THR A 198 -0.93 20.20 -32.76
C THR A 198 -0.89 21.12 -33.97
N LYS A 199 0.07 22.05 -34.05
CA LYS A 199 0.23 22.97 -35.18
C LYS A 199 0.82 22.25 -36.39
N ASP A 200 2.05 21.76 -36.27
CA ASP A 200 2.85 21.22 -37.38
C ASP A 200 3.59 19.94 -36.98
N TRP A 201 2.84 18.92 -36.63
CA TRP A 201 3.31 17.58 -36.25
C TRP A 201 4.64 17.06 -36.81
N GLN A 202 4.90 17.07 -38.13
CA GLN A 202 6.13 16.54 -38.73
C GLN A 202 7.30 17.52 -38.61
N ALA A 203 7.04 18.82 -38.76
CA ALA A 203 8.09 19.84 -38.58
C ALA A 203 8.47 20.01 -37.10
N ALA A 204 7.50 19.76 -36.20
CA ALA A 204 7.64 19.87 -34.76
C ALA A 204 8.50 18.76 -34.14
N ILE A 205 8.71 17.60 -34.79
CA ILE A 205 9.43 16.46 -34.22
C ILE A 205 10.80 16.87 -33.68
N SER A 206 11.61 17.54 -34.52
CA SER A 206 12.95 17.99 -34.13
C SER A 206 12.95 18.99 -32.96
N SER A 207 11.93 19.86 -32.89
CA SER A 207 11.77 20.80 -31.78
C SER A 207 11.35 20.08 -30.50
N CYS A 208 10.45 19.10 -30.59
CA CYS A 208 10.01 18.30 -29.45
C CYS A 208 11.15 17.43 -28.89
N GLU A 209 11.93 16.77 -29.76
CA GLU A 209 13.12 16.00 -29.36
C GLU A 209 14.13 16.89 -28.62
N ARG A 210 14.41 18.09 -29.16
CA ARG A 210 15.30 19.06 -28.48
C ARG A 210 14.78 19.45 -27.09
N LEU A 211 13.49 19.76 -26.95
CA LEU A 211 12.91 20.11 -25.65
C LEU A 211 12.97 18.94 -24.65
N LEU A 212 12.73 17.72 -25.12
CA LEU A 212 12.82 16.50 -24.31
C LEU A 212 14.26 16.24 -23.83
N ASP A 213 15.24 16.34 -24.73
CA ASP A 213 16.66 16.14 -24.43
C ASP A 213 17.19 17.20 -23.46
N GLU A 214 16.88 18.47 -23.72
CA GLU A 214 17.30 19.61 -22.88
C GLU A 214 16.77 19.48 -21.46
N THR A 215 15.48 19.14 -21.31
CA THR A 215 14.87 18.94 -20.00
C THR A 215 15.44 17.71 -19.29
N SER A 216 15.70 16.62 -20.03
CA SER A 216 16.31 15.40 -19.49
C SER A 216 17.73 15.67 -18.97
N GLY A 217 18.52 16.43 -19.75
CA GLY A 217 19.86 16.86 -19.36
C GLY A 217 19.83 17.71 -18.09
N ASN A 218 18.96 18.72 -18.04
CA ASN A 218 18.79 19.56 -16.86
C ASN A 218 18.44 18.75 -15.61
N LEU A 219 17.44 17.86 -15.67
CA LEU A 219 17.08 17.01 -14.53
C LEU A 219 18.23 16.11 -14.07
N ARG A 220 18.99 15.55 -15.02
CA ARG A 220 20.13 14.69 -14.73
C ARG A 220 21.25 15.45 -14.02
N GLU A 221 21.61 16.62 -14.52
CA GLU A 221 22.62 17.49 -13.89
C GLU A 221 22.24 17.84 -12.44
N LEU A 222 20.95 18.08 -12.18
CA LEU A 222 20.47 18.34 -10.82
C LEU A 222 20.54 17.16 -9.91
N GLN A 223 20.08 16.01 -10.36
CA GLN A 223 20.15 14.82 -9.54
C GLN A 223 21.60 14.43 -9.24
N ASP A 224 22.50 14.60 -10.21
CA ASP A 224 23.92 14.31 -10.03
C ASP A 224 24.56 15.29 -9.01
N THR A 225 24.21 16.57 -9.08
CA THR A 225 24.66 17.58 -8.10
C THR A 225 24.14 17.28 -6.69
N LEU A 226 22.84 16.93 -6.57
CA LEU A 226 22.22 16.58 -5.29
C LEU A 226 22.80 15.31 -4.69
N ASN A 227 22.98 14.25 -5.49
CA ASN A 227 23.57 12.99 -5.04
C ASN A 227 25.03 13.18 -4.60
N ALA A 228 25.82 13.96 -5.34
CA ALA A 228 27.23 14.19 -5.02
C ALA A 228 27.45 14.92 -3.68
N ALA A 229 26.51 15.79 -3.30
CA ALA A 229 26.54 16.50 -2.02
C ALA A 229 25.79 15.76 -0.91
N GLY A 230 24.70 15.07 -1.24
CA GLY A 230 23.73 14.48 -0.31
C GLY A 230 24.37 13.59 0.75
N ASP A 231 25.19 12.62 0.34
CA ASP A 231 25.84 11.68 1.27
C ASP A 231 26.77 12.40 2.27
N LYS A 232 27.45 13.46 1.83
CA LYS A 232 28.34 14.24 2.69
C LYS A 232 27.55 15.05 3.71
N LEU A 233 26.47 15.72 3.27
CA LEU A 233 25.61 16.49 4.17
C LEU A 233 24.94 15.57 5.19
N GLN A 234 24.46 14.40 4.76
CA GLN A 234 23.86 13.40 5.64
C GLN A 234 24.86 12.89 6.68
N ALA A 235 26.09 12.58 6.27
CA ALA A 235 27.15 12.14 7.19
C ALA A 235 27.51 13.22 8.23
N GLN A 236 27.56 14.50 7.83
CA GLN A 236 27.83 15.60 8.76
C GLN A 236 26.66 15.83 9.74
N LEU A 237 25.41 15.75 9.27
CA LEU A 237 24.23 15.80 10.15
C LEU A 237 24.24 14.64 11.17
N LEU A 238 24.63 13.44 10.74
CA LEU A 238 24.76 12.28 11.62
C LEU A 238 25.86 12.48 12.68
N ARG A 239 27.00 13.08 12.33
CA ARG A 239 28.05 13.43 13.31
C ARG A 239 27.54 14.38 14.39
N ILE A 240 26.74 15.38 14.02
CA ILE A 240 26.12 16.28 15.01
C ILE A 240 25.12 15.50 15.87
N GLN A 241 24.35 14.59 15.27
CA GLN A 241 23.39 13.75 15.99
C GLN A 241 24.10 12.90 17.05
N ASP A 242 25.21 12.24 16.69
CA ASP A 242 26.02 11.43 17.61
C ASP A 242 26.52 12.23 18.82
N CYS A 243 26.79 13.53 18.66
CA CYS A 243 27.20 14.42 19.75
C CYS A 243 26.05 14.78 20.72
N VAL A 244 24.80 14.67 20.27
CA VAL A 244 23.59 15.04 21.01
C VAL A 244 22.90 13.83 21.65
N ILE A 245 23.14 12.61 21.14
CA ILE A 245 22.56 11.37 21.68
C ILE A 245 22.87 11.24 23.18
N GLY A 246 21.80 11.08 23.98
CA GLY A 246 21.88 10.92 25.43
C GLY A 246 21.92 12.23 26.23
N ARG A 247 21.86 13.40 25.59
CA ARG A 247 21.75 14.72 26.23
C ARG A 247 20.32 15.25 26.15
N ASP A 248 19.51 14.98 27.19
CA ASP A 248 18.09 15.37 27.25
C ASP A 248 17.88 16.90 27.16
N ASP A 249 18.87 17.70 27.58
CA ASP A 249 18.85 19.16 27.51
C ASP A 249 18.94 19.71 26.07
N LEU A 250 19.40 18.89 25.12
CA LEU A 250 19.62 19.27 23.72
C LEU A 250 18.58 18.70 22.75
N TYR A 251 17.41 18.29 23.25
CA TYR A 251 16.33 17.68 22.47
C TYR A 251 15.93 18.51 21.22
N PHE A 252 15.98 19.84 21.32
CA PHE A 252 15.60 20.75 20.24
C PHE A 252 16.57 20.71 19.05
N ILE A 253 17.83 20.29 19.28
CA ILE A 253 18.83 20.07 18.23
C ILE A 253 18.59 18.72 17.55
N ASP A 254 18.33 17.67 18.33
CA ASP A 254 18.04 16.33 17.80
C ASP A 254 16.79 16.33 16.91
N GLN A 255 15.72 17.00 17.36
CA GLN A 255 14.51 17.18 16.54
C GLN A 255 14.81 17.95 15.24
N LEU A 256 15.60 19.03 15.32
CA LEU A 256 15.96 19.81 14.14
C LEU A 256 16.80 19.00 13.14
N ILE A 257 17.75 18.18 13.61
CA ILE A 257 18.56 17.31 12.76
C ILE A 257 17.67 16.28 12.07
N THR A 258 16.76 15.65 12.81
CA THR A 258 15.79 14.69 12.25
C THR A 258 14.93 15.32 11.16
N ASP A 259 14.46 16.56 11.36
CA ASP A 259 13.70 17.30 10.37
C ASP A 259 14.54 17.65 9.13
N LEU A 260 15.81 18.03 9.32
CA LEU A 260 16.74 18.36 8.24
C LEU A 260 17.13 17.12 7.41
N GLN A 261 17.43 16.00 8.05
CA GLN A 261 17.69 14.71 7.38
C GLN A 261 16.46 14.28 6.57
N SER A 262 15.28 14.29 7.19
CA SER A 262 14.01 13.95 6.51
C SER A 262 13.71 14.88 5.32
N LYS A 263 14.15 16.14 5.38
CA LYS A 263 13.99 17.10 4.28
C LYS A 263 15.01 16.85 3.17
N LEU A 264 16.26 16.57 3.50
CA LEU A 264 17.30 16.21 2.53
C LEU A 264 16.91 14.94 1.76
N ASP A 265 16.42 13.91 2.46
CA ASP A 265 15.94 12.67 1.84
C ASP A 265 14.77 12.93 0.88
N ARG A 266 13.83 13.81 1.24
CA ARG A 266 12.73 14.22 0.36
C ARG A 266 13.23 14.95 -0.90
N ILE A 267 14.18 15.87 -0.75
CA ILE A 267 14.80 16.63 -1.86
C ILE A 267 15.49 15.67 -2.83
N ILE A 268 16.27 14.71 -2.32
CA ILE A 268 16.99 13.73 -3.15
C ILE A 268 16.01 12.74 -3.82
N SER A 269 15.02 12.27 -3.07
CA SER A 269 14.01 11.33 -3.57
C SER A 269 13.13 11.94 -4.66
N TRP A 270 12.74 13.21 -4.54
CA TRP A 270 11.95 13.90 -5.56
C TRP A 270 12.67 13.92 -6.91
N GLY A 271 13.98 14.20 -6.93
CA GLY A 271 14.67 14.39 -8.20
C GLY A 271 14.82 13.10 -8.99
N GLN A 272 15.00 11.95 -8.31
CA GLN A 272 14.96 10.64 -8.98
C GLN A 272 13.54 10.33 -9.52
N GLN A 273 12.49 10.61 -8.75
CA GLN A 273 11.11 10.42 -9.20
C GLN A 273 10.77 11.32 -10.40
N ALA A 274 11.23 12.57 -10.40
CA ALA A 274 11.03 13.52 -11.49
C ALA A 274 11.69 13.02 -12.80
N ILE A 275 12.89 12.44 -12.71
CA ILE A 275 13.56 11.80 -13.85
C ILE A 275 12.74 10.62 -14.38
N ASP A 276 12.27 9.73 -13.49
CA ASP A 276 11.51 8.53 -13.91
C ASP A 276 10.18 8.90 -14.57
N LEU A 277 9.48 9.90 -14.04
CA LEU A 277 8.27 10.47 -14.63
C LEU A 277 8.56 11.11 -15.99
N TRP A 278 9.67 11.84 -16.12
CA TRP A 278 10.08 12.45 -17.38
C TRP A 278 10.42 11.40 -18.44
N ILE A 279 11.15 10.35 -18.08
CA ILE A 279 11.42 9.19 -18.97
C ILE A 279 10.11 8.49 -19.37
N GLY A 280 9.11 8.46 -18.48
CA GLY A 280 7.76 7.99 -18.80
C GLY A 280 7.08 8.84 -19.86
N TYR A 281 7.15 10.17 -19.72
CA TYR A 281 6.59 11.13 -20.69
C TYR A 281 7.34 11.08 -22.03
N ASP A 282 8.66 11.07 -22.02
CA ASP A 282 9.51 10.93 -23.21
C ASP A 282 9.14 9.69 -24.04
N ARG A 283 9.05 8.52 -23.40
CA ARG A 283 8.62 7.27 -24.06
C ARG A 283 7.21 7.38 -24.63
N HIS A 284 6.31 8.09 -23.94
CA HIS A 284 4.95 8.31 -24.41
C HIS A 284 4.94 9.21 -25.66
N VAL A 285 5.71 10.29 -25.69
CA VAL A 285 5.83 11.17 -26.86
C VAL A 285 6.41 10.41 -28.06
N HIS A 286 7.49 9.65 -27.88
CA HIS A 286 8.05 8.82 -28.94
C HIS A 286 7.07 7.75 -29.46
N LYS A 287 6.28 7.14 -28.57
CA LYS A 287 5.20 6.22 -28.97
C LYS A 287 4.10 6.95 -29.75
N PHE A 288 3.75 8.17 -29.35
CA PHE A 288 2.77 9.01 -30.05
C PHE A 288 3.25 9.37 -31.45
N ILE A 289 4.49 9.82 -31.61
CA ILE A 289 5.11 10.11 -32.92
C ILE A 289 5.01 8.85 -33.81
N ARG A 290 5.45 7.69 -33.31
CA ARG A 290 5.43 6.43 -34.07
C ARG A 290 4.04 5.93 -34.44
N THR A 291 3.04 6.15 -33.58
CA THR A 291 1.70 5.56 -33.76
C THR A 291 0.76 6.52 -34.49
N ALA A 292 0.83 7.83 -34.21
CA ALA A 292 -0.10 8.82 -34.74
C ALA A 292 0.48 9.63 -35.91
N ILE A 293 1.78 9.95 -35.90
CA ILE A 293 2.43 10.84 -36.89
C ILE A 293 3.13 10.05 -37.99
N ASP A 294 3.73 8.90 -37.68
CA ASP A 294 4.36 8.08 -38.71
C ASP A 294 3.32 7.35 -39.57
N MET A 295 2.19 6.94 -38.97
CA MET A 295 1.11 6.21 -39.66
C MET A 295 0.20 7.10 -40.49
N ASP A 296 -0.06 8.32 -40.04
CA ASP A 296 -0.74 9.36 -40.79
C ASP A 296 0.33 10.43 -40.95
N LYS A 297 0.91 10.68 -42.14
CA LYS A 297 1.95 11.71 -42.34
C LYS A 297 1.47 13.04 -42.91
N ASN A 298 0.21 13.10 -43.39
CA ASN A 298 -0.42 14.33 -43.94
C ASN A 298 -1.67 14.83 -43.14
N ARG A 299 -2.00 14.15 -42.05
CA ARG A 299 -3.04 14.36 -41.02
C ARG A 299 -4.42 14.10 -41.58
N VAL A 300 -4.42 13.38 -42.70
CA VAL A 300 -5.56 13.14 -43.55
C VAL A 300 -6.47 12.14 -42.86
N PHE A 301 -5.91 11.08 -42.27
CA PHE A 301 -6.71 10.11 -41.54
C PHE A 301 -7.37 10.76 -40.32
N SER A 302 -6.60 11.47 -39.50
CA SER A 302 -7.10 12.12 -38.28
C SER A 302 -8.17 13.18 -38.57
N GLN A 303 -7.96 14.02 -39.60
CA GLN A 303 -8.95 15.02 -40.01
C GLN A 303 -10.22 14.37 -40.57
N ARG A 304 -10.08 13.36 -41.42
CA ARG A 304 -11.24 12.63 -41.97
C ARG A 304 -12.00 11.87 -40.89
N LEU A 305 -11.30 11.31 -39.90
CA LEU A 305 -11.92 10.65 -38.75
C LEU A 305 -12.77 11.65 -37.94
N ARG A 306 -12.24 12.85 -37.65
CA ARG A 306 -13.00 13.91 -36.98
C ARG A 306 -14.25 14.31 -37.78
N ASN A 307 -14.12 14.51 -39.09
CA ASN A 307 -15.26 14.80 -39.96
C ASN A 307 -16.26 13.63 -40.00
N SER A 308 -15.77 12.39 -40.01
CA SER A 308 -16.59 11.18 -39.96
C SER A 308 -17.37 11.04 -38.66
N ILE A 309 -16.83 11.52 -37.53
CA ILE A 309 -17.54 11.55 -36.24
C ILE A 309 -18.67 12.58 -36.30
N HIS A 310 -18.42 13.76 -36.87
CA HIS A 310 -19.45 14.79 -37.03
C HIS A 310 -20.61 14.30 -37.90
N ASN A 311 -20.30 13.60 -39.00
CA ASN A 311 -21.29 13.11 -39.97
C ASN A 311 -21.75 11.67 -39.68
N TYR A 312 -21.37 11.07 -38.55
CA TYR A 312 -21.63 9.65 -38.28
C TYR A 312 -23.12 9.28 -38.36
N PHE A 313 -23.99 10.19 -37.91
CA PHE A 313 -25.44 9.97 -37.89
C PHE A 313 -26.12 10.11 -39.26
N GLU A 314 -25.44 10.61 -40.30
CA GLU A 314 -25.98 10.63 -41.67
C GLU A 314 -26.00 9.22 -42.26
N HIS A 315 -24.93 8.45 -42.04
CA HIS A 315 -24.76 7.08 -42.50
C HIS A 315 -24.00 6.23 -41.46
N PRO A 316 -24.70 5.76 -40.39
CA PRO A 316 -24.06 5.00 -39.33
C PRO A 316 -23.61 3.63 -39.82
N TRP A 317 -22.49 3.17 -39.29
CA TRP A 317 -21.88 1.88 -39.58
C TRP A 317 -21.33 1.26 -38.30
N PHE A 318 -21.19 -0.07 -38.27
CA PHE A 318 -20.76 -0.81 -37.09
C PHE A 318 -19.51 -1.62 -37.36
N LEU A 319 -18.65 -1.76 -36.34
CA LEU A 319 -17.55 -2.71 -36.35
C LEU A 319 -18.06 -4.10 -35.97
N TRP A 320 -17.69 -5.10 -36.75
CA TRP A 320 -17.96 -6.50 -36.42
C TRP A 320 -16.89 -6.99 -35.44
N THR A 321 -17.31 -7.58 -34.33
CA THR A 321 -16.42 -8.25 -33.37
C THR A 321 -16.81 -9.71 -33.27
N ALA A 322 -15.83 -10.59 -33.07
CA ALA A 322 -16.09 -12.02 -32.90
C ALA A 322 -16.76 -12.24 -31.54
N GLN A 323 -18.06 -12.51 -31.56
CA GLN A 323 -18.83 -12.82 -30.37
C GLN A 323 -19.18 -14.31 -30.40
N ALA A 324 -18.28 -15.14 -29.88
CA ALA A 324 -18.56 -16.55 -29.67
C ALA A 324 -19.72 -16.71 -28.68
N GLU A 325 -20.59 -17.69 -28.91
CA GLU A 325 -21.60 -18.08 -27.93
C GLU A 325 -20.89 -18.47 -26.64
N ARG A 326 -21.31 -17.87 -25.52
CA ARG A 326 -20.78 -18.24 -24.21
C ARG A 326 -21.20 -19.67 -23.91
N LEU A 327 -20.33 -20.44 -23.27
CA LEU A 327 -20.67 -21.76 -22.79
C LEU A 327 -21.86 -21.63 -21.83
N VAL A 328 -23.00 -22.21 -22.21
CA VAL A 328 -24.19 -22.27 -21.36
C VAL A 328 -23.92 -23.38 -20.35
N ASP A 329 -23.73 -22.99 -19.11
CA ASP A 329 -23.66 -23.93 -17.99
C ASP A 329 -24.96 -23.88 -17.19
N LEU A 330 -25.29 -25.00 -16.55
CA LEU A 330 -26.33 -24.98 -15.53
C LEU A 330 -25.82 -24.13 -14.37
N ARG A 331 -26.71 -23.40 -13.70
CA ARG A 331 -26.32 -22.84 -12.40
C ARG A 331 -25.96 -24.02 -11.51
N ASP A 332 -24.83 -23.95 -10.82
CA ASP A 332 -24.66 -24.75 -9.61
C ASP A 332 -25.80 -24.32 -8.68
N GLU A 333 -26.86 -25.13 -8.65
CA GLU A 333 -27.84 -25.05 -7.58
C GLU A 333 -27.13 -25.61 -6.34
N GLU A 334 -26.31 -24.77 -5.69
CA GLU A 334 -26.21 -24.85 -4.24
C GLU A 334 -27.66 -24.89 -3.73
N MET A 335 -27.99 -25.92 -2.96
CA MET A 335 -29.33 -26.40 -2.63
C MET A 335 -30.29 -25.33 -2.07
N VAL A 336 -30.74 -24.37 -2.88
CA VAL A 336 -31.74 -23.36 -2.50
C VAL A 336 -33.17 -23.89 -2.73
N LEU A 337 -33.32 -25.14 -3.18
CA LEU A 337 -34.62 -25.82 -3.35
C LEU A 337 -34.98 -26.84 -2.25
N ARG A 338 -34.38 -26.73 -1.06
CA ARG A 338 -34.91 -27.41 0.14
C ARG A 338 -35.00 -26.47 1.32
N GLU A 339 -36.10 -25.71 1.38
CA GLU A 339 -36.62 -25.26 2.67
C GLU A 339 -37.37 -26.37 3.43
N ASP A 340 -37.54 -27.55 2.80
CA ASP A 340 -38.01 -28.77 3.45
C ASP A 340 -36.93 -29.86 3.38
N ASP A 341 -35.81 -29.68 4.09
CA ASP A 341 -35.10 -30.85 4.59
C ASP A 341 -36.04 -31.52 5.59
N ALA A 342 -36.80 -32.50 5.09
CA ALA A 342 -37.73 -33.29 5.85
C ALA A 342 -36.97 -34.02 6.96
N LEU A 343 -37.01 -33.45 8.16
CA LEU A 343 -36.61 -34.12 9.39
C LEU A 343 -37.62 -35.24 9.66
N GLY A 344 -37.19 -36.49 9.54
CA GLY A 344 -37.99 -37.63 10.00
C GLY A 344 -38.06 -37.62 11.53
N GLU A 345 -39.27 -37.65 12.10
CA GLU A 345 -39.46 -37.88 13.54
C GLU A 345 -39.25 -39.37 13.86
N LEU A 346 -38.40 -39.66 14.85
CA LEU A 346 -38.24 -41.01 15.42
C LEU A 346 -39.32 -41.27 16.48
N PRO A 347 -39.90 -42.49 16.55
CA PRO A 347 -40.79 -42.88 17.65
C PRO A 347 -40.08 -42.77 19.01
N GLU A 348 -40.76 -42.26 20.05
CA GLU A 348 -40.15 -42.01 21.36
C GLU A 348 -39.83 -43.26 22.20
N GLU A 349 -40.35 -44.45 21.88
CA GLU A 349 -40.19 -45.65 22.72
C GLU A 349 -39.46 -46.80 22.02
N LEU A 350 -38.27 -47.14 22.53
CA LEU A 350 -37.51 -48.36 22.21
C LEU A 350 -37.94 -49.51 23.14
N GLN A 351 -38.41 -50.63 22.57
CA GLN A 351 -38.63 -51.90 23.28
C GLN A 351 -37.49 -52.87 22.97
N TYR A 352 -36.91 -53.50 23.99
CA TYR A 352 -35.84 -54.50 23.86
C TYR A 352 -36.39 -55.91 24.13
N GLU A 353 -35.99 -56.90 23.33
CA GLU A 353 -36.19 -58.34 23.58
C GLU A 353 -34.85 -59.04 23.87
N SER A 354 -34.87 -60.05 24.74
CA SER A 354 -33.70 -60.85 25.14
C SER A 354 -33.66 -62.19 24.39
N LEU A 355 -32.55 -62.48 23.70
CA LEU A 355 -32.26 -63.77 23.08
C LEU A 355 -31.33 -64.58 24.00
N SER A 356 -31.76 -65.73 24.52
CA SER A 356 -30.89 -66.61 25.32
C SER A 356 -30.29 -67.72 24.44
N ASP A 357 -28.98 -67.66 24.15
CA ASP A 357 -28.27 -68.72 23.45
C ASP A 357 -27.89 -69.86 24.42
N LEU A 358 -28.46 -71.05 24.22
CA LEU A 358 -28.11 -72.29 24.93
C LEU A 358 -26.70 -72.83 24.59
N HIS A 359 -25.96 -72.14 23.72
CA HIS A 359 -24.66 -72.58 23.20
C HIS A 359 -23.58 -72.61 24.29
N ASP A 360 -23.48 -71.56 25.11
CA ASP A 360 -22.44 -71.44 26.14
C ASP A 360 -22.55 -72.54 27.20
N GLN A 361 -23.77 -72.92 27.58
CA GLN A 361 -24.01 -74.01 28.53
C GLN A 361 -23.50 -75.38 28.01
N ILE A 362 -23.58 -75.62 26.70
CA ILE A 362 -23.08 -76.87 26.10
C ILE A 362 -21.55 -76.83 26.04
N VAL A 363 -20.95 -75.69 25.72
CA VAL A 363 -19.48 -75.53 25.69
C VAL A 363 -18.87 -75.75 27.07
N GLU A 364 -19.44 -75.16 28.12
CA GLU A 364 -18.98 -75.30 29.51
C GLU A 364 -19.05 -76.77 29.97
N HIS A 365 -20.18 -77.44 29.71
CA HIS A 365 -20.33 -78.86 30.04
C HIS A 365 -19.31 -79.76 29.32
N MET A 366 -19.03 -79.49 28.05
CA MET A 366 -18.04 -80.27 27.27
C MET A 366 -16.60 -79.99 27.70
N GLN A 367 -16.28 -78.76 28.13
CA GLN A 367 -14.99 -78.44 28.72
C GLN A 367 -14.76 -79.22 30.02
N ASP A 368 -15.74 -79.24 30.91
CA ASP A 368 -15.64 -79.98 32.19
C ASP A 368 -15.37 -81.48 31.96
N LEU A 369 -16.08 -82.08 30.99
CA LEU A 369 -15.89 -83.49 30.62
C LEU A 369 -14.49 -83.76 30.07
N LEU A 370 -13.97 -82.90 29.20
CA LEU A 370 -12.67 -83.11 28.57
C LEU A 370 -11.49 -82.75 29.49
N ILE A 371 -11.65 -81.79 30.41
CA ILE A 371 -10.64 -81.46 31.44
C ILE A 371 -10.36 -82.68 32.34
N ALA A 372 -11.38 -83.49 32.63
CA ALA A 372 -11.20 -84.72 33.42
C ALA A 372 -10.21 -85.72 32.77
N TYR A 373 -10.07 -85.72 31.43
CA TYR A 373 -9.05 -86.54 30.75
C TYR A 373 -7.64 -85.99 30.96
N ARG A 374 -7.48 -84.66 30.93
CA ARG A 374 -6.21 -83.97 31.19
C ARG A 374 -5.76 -84.14 32.64
N GLU A 375 -6.66 -83.94 33.62
CA GLU A 375 -6.32 -84.08 35.04
C GLU A 375 -5.89 -85.50 35.41
N ASN A 376 -6.49 -86.51 34.77
CA ASN A 376 -6.17 -87.92 35.00
C ASN A 376 -5.06 -88.46 34.09
N ASN A 377 -4.43 -87.62 33.25
CA ASN A 377 -3.42 -88.00 32.26
C ASN A 377 -3.84 -89.19 31.37
N ARG A 378 -5.15 -89.28 31.08
CA ARG A 378 -5.72 -90.32 30.20
C ARG A 378 -5.75 -89.80 28.78
N PRO A 379 -5.34 -90.56 27.76
CA PRO A 379 -5.45 -90.10 26.38
C PRO A 379 -6.92 -89.88 25.97
N ILE A 380 -7.20 -88.86 25.14
CA ILE A 380 -8.53 -88.62 24.55
C ILE A 380 -8.59 -89.33 23.19
N ASP A 381 -9.41 -90.37 23.14
CA ASP A 381 -9.87 -90.96 21.88
C ASP A 381 -11.21 -90.32 21.49
N LEU A 382 -11.17 -89.46 20.47
CA LEU A 382 -12.34 -88.73 19.99
C LEU A 382 -13.46 -89.65 19.53
N SER A 383 -13.18 -90.87 19.05
CA SER A 383 -14.24 -91.78 18.61
C SER A 383 -15.07 -92.28 19.78
N LEU A 384 -14.43 -92.55 20.92
CA LEU A 384 -15.09 -92.97 22.15
C LEU A 384 -15.87 -91.80 22.78
N VAL A 385 -15.23 -90.62 22.89
CA VAL A 385 -15.87 -89.43 23.47
C VAL A 385 -17.06 -88.97 22.65
N LEU A 386 -16.93 -88.87 21.32
CA LEU A 386 -18.05 -88.47 20.47
C LEU A 386 -19.19 -89.50 20.52
N LYS A 387 -18.88 -90.79 20.58
CA LYS A 387 -19.90 -91.84 20.65
C LYS A 387 -20.69 -91.81 21.95
N GLU A 388 -20.01 -91.61 23.07
CA GLU A 388 -20.64 -91.50 24.39
C GLU A 388 -21.45 -90.20 24.53
N GLN A 389 -20.91 -89.06 24.09
CA GLN A 389 -21.58 -87.77 24.24
C GLN A 389 -22.74 -87.57 23.26
N LEU A 390 -22.61 -88.04 22.02
CA LEU A 390 -23.69 -87.89 21.04
C LEU A 390 -24.92 -88.74 21.37
N GLU A 391 -24.80 -89.81 22.17
CA GLU A 391 -25.97 -90.55 22.68
C GLU A 391 -26.85 -89.71 23.62
N ASN A 392 -26.30 -88.68 24.26
CA ASN A 392 -27.02 -87.81 25.20
C ASN A 392 -27.81 -86.67 24.54
N TYR A 393 -27.60 -86.41 23.25
CA TYR A 393 -28.26 -85.32 22.53
C TYR A 393 -29.13 -85.84 21.38
N PRO A 394 -30.23 -85.16 21.03
CA PRO A 394 -31.02 -85.51 19.85
C PRO A 394 -30.20 -85.32 18.58
N LEU A 395 -30.50 -86.10 17.54
CA LEU A 395 -29.79 -86.08 16.26
C LEU A 395 -29.70 -84.67 15.64
N SER A 396 -30.67 -83.79 15.93
CA SER A 396 -30.68 -82.39 15.48
C SER A 396 -29.55 -81.53 16.03
N ARG A 397 -28.97 -81.88 17.18
CA ARG A 397 -27.84 -81.17 17.81
C ARG A 397 -26.51 -81.90 17.66
N HIS A 398 -26.49 -83.07 17.00
CA HIS A 398 -25.27 -83.88 16.88
C HIS A 398 -24.14 -83.14 16.20
N PHE A 399 -24.43 -82.33 15.18
CA PHE A 399 -23.40 -81.54 14.50
C PHE A 399 -22.78 -80.49 15.42
N ASP A 400 -23.61 -79.69 16.10
CA ASP A 400 -23.14 -78.62 16.99
C ASP A 400 -22.34 -79.21 18.16
N VAL A 401 -22.86 -80.28 18.78
CA VAL A 401 -22.20 -80.97 19.90
C VAL A 401 -20.89 -81.62 19.44
N ALA A 402 -20.87 -82.32 18.31
CA ALA A 402 -19.64 -82.92 17.79
C ALA A 402 -18.59 -81.86 17.47
N ARG A 403 -18.99 -80.73 16.86
CA ARG A 403 -18.09 -79.62 16.55
C ARG A 403 -17.51 -78.99 17.81
N ILE A 404 -18.33 -78.78 18.85
CA ILE A 404 -17.88 -78.27 20.15
C ILE A 404 -16.88 -79.23 20.78
N ILE A 405 -17.19 -80.54 20.84
CA ILE A 405 -16.29 -81.54 21.43
C ILE A 405 -14.94 -81.57 20.71
N VAL A 406 -14.94 -81.59 19.38
CA VAL A 406 -13.70 -81.60 18.59
C VAL A 406 -12.90 -80.31 18.83
N ASP A 407 -13.54 -79.13 18.78
CA ASP A 407 -12.84 -77.86 19.02
C ASP A 407 -12.27 -77.78 20.45
N GLN A 408 -13.00 -78.28 21.46
CA GLN A 408 -12.50 -78.31 22.83
C GLN A 408 -11.39 -79.35 23.03
N ALA A 409 -11.46 -80.51 22.39
CA ALA A 409 -10.45 -81.55 22.51
C ALA A 409 -9.12 -81.14 21.87
N VAL A 410 -9.13 -80.54 20.67
CA VAL A 410 -7.92 -80.05 20.00
C VAL A 410 -7.24 -78.91 20.77
N ARG A 411 -8.01 -78.14 21.56
CA ARG A 411 -7.43 -77.11 22.44
C ARG A 411 -6.73 -77.67 23.68
N LEU A 412 -7.01 -78.92 24.07
CA LEU A 412 -6.44 -79.53 25.28
C LEU A 412 -5.07 -80.17 25.06
N GLY A 413 -4.76 -80.63 23.84
CA GLY A 413 -3.53 -81.36 23.57
C GLY A 413 -3.37 -81.72 22.10
N MET A 414 -2.27 -82.40 21.80
CA MET A 414 -1.93 -82.92 20.47
C MET A 414 -1.69 -84.44 20.53
N ALA A 415 -1.90 -85.14 19.42
CA ALA A 415 -1.48 -86.52 19.28
C ALA A 415 -0.01 -86.57 18.83
N ASN A 416 0.87 -87.33 19.50
CA ASN A 416 2.25 -87.54 19.02
C ASN A 416 2.29 -88.17 17.62
N ASP A 417 1.30 -89.02 17.29
CA ASP A 417 1.22 -89.68 16.00
C ASP A 417 0.95 -88.71 14.83
N ASP A 418 0.40 -87.50 15.09
CA ASP A 418 0.29 -86.46 14.06
C ASP A 418 1.67 -86.04 13.52
N LEU A 419 2.73 -86.12 14.33
CA LEU A 419 4.11 -85.79 13.93
C LEU A 419 4.82 -86.94 13.21
N SER A 420 4.27 -88.15 13.26
CA SER A 420 4.89 -89.37 12.70
C SER A 420 4.57 -89.62 11.22
N GLY A 421 3.67 -88.82 10.62
CA GLY A 421 3.24 -88.97 9.22
C GLY A 421 2.35 -90.19 8.98
N ILE A 422 1.83 -90.82 10.02
CA ILE A 422 0.86 -91.92 9.93
C ILE A 422 -0.52 -91.31 9.65
N TYR A 423 -1.23 -91.84 8.65
CA TYR A 423 -2.60 -91.42 8.34
C TYR A 423 -3.57 -92.09 9.31
N PRO A 424 -4.42 -91.36 10.05
CA PRO A 424 -5.44 -91.96 10.91
C PRO A 424 -6.57 -92.58 10.07
N ASP A 425 -7.03 -93.75 10.46
CA ASP A 425 -8.21 -94.39 9.87
C ASP A 425 -9.50 -93.71 10.35
N TRP A 426 -10.53 -93.71 9.51
CA TRP A 426 -11.87 -93.24 9.88
C TRP A 426 -12.52 -94.21 10.88
N GLN A 427 -12.95 -93.70 12.03
CA GLN A 427 -13.57 -94.47 13.09
C GLN A 427 -15.06 -94.12 13.20
N VAL A 428 -15.92 -95.14 13.18
CA VAL A 428 -17.38 -94.98 13.18
C VAL A 428 -17.91 -94.55 14.55
N ILE A 429 -18.57 -93.39 14.60
CA ILE A 429 -19.14 -92.79 15.82
C ILE A 429 -20.60 -93.23 16.02
N ASN A 430 -21.38 -93.36 14.94
CA ASN A 430 -22.79 -93.77 15.02
C ASN A 430 -23.21 -94.74 13.92
N LYS A 431 -24.38 -95.37 14.07
CA LYS A 431 -24.93 -96.32 13.08
C LYS A 431 -25.50 -95.65 11.81
N ARG A 432 -25.44 -94.31 11.70
CA ARG A 432 -26.01 -93.52 10.60
C ARG A 432 -24.95 -92.91 9.66
N GLY A 433 -23.69 -93.31 9.81
CA GLY A 433 -22.59 -92.90 8.93
C GLY A 433 -21.77 -91.71 9.42
N ALA A 434 -21.90 -91.27 10.68
CA ALA A 434 -20.95 -90.31 11.26
C ALA A 434 -19.66 -91.03 11.64
N GLU A 435 -18.54 -90.49 11.17
CA GLU A 435 -17.20 -91.02 11.36
C GLU A 435 -16.27 -89.87 11.81
N VAL A 436 -15.28 -90.18 12.65
CA VAL A 436 -14.23 -89.23 13.05
C VAL A 436 -12.89 -89.74 12.53
N GLN A 437 -12.07 -88.82 12.04
CA GLN A 437 -10.69 -89.09 11.68
C GLN A 437 -9.80 -88.28 12.63
N ALA A 438 -9.20 -88.94 13.60
CA ALA A 438 -8.28 -88.32 14.54
C ALA A 438 -7.34 -89.37 15.14
N HIS A 439 -6.09 -88.99 15.39
CA HIS A 439 -5.22 -89.75 16.26
C HIS A 439 -5.61 -89.56 17.72
N VAL A 440 -5.18 -90.48 18.57
CA VAL A 440 -5.43 -90.40 20.01
C VAL A 440 -4.60 -89.27 20.60
N ILE A 441 -5.25 -88.30 21.25
CA ILE A 441 -4.56 -87.18 21.91
C ILE A 441 -3.90 -87.73 23.18
N ASP A 442 -2.58 -87.91 23.12
CA ASP A 442 -1.76 -88.50 24.18
C ASP A 442 -0.85 -87.48 24.88
N LYS A 443 -0.80 -86.23 24.39
CA LYS A 443 0.06 -85.18 24.91
C LYS A 443 -0.73 -83.89 25.19
N TYR A 444 -0.86 -83.57 26.48
CA TYR A 444 -1.53 -82.38 27.02
C TYR A 444 -0.62 -81.18 27.23
#